data_AF-A0A0B5D1C0-F1
#
_entry.id   AF-A0A0B5D1C0-F1
#
_cell.length_a   1.000
_cell.length_b   1.000
_cell.length_c   1.000
_cell.angle_alpha   90.00
_cell.angle_beta   90.00
_cell.angle_gamma   90.00
#
_symmetry.space_group_name_H-M   'P 1'
#
loop_
_entity.id
_entity.type
_entity.pdbx_description
1 polymer ?
#
loop_
_entity_poly.entity_id
_entity_poly.type
_entity_poly.pdbx_seq_one_letter_code
_entity_poly.pdbx_strand_id
1 'polypeptide(L)' 'MRLTLSIDLDAVSDDPTAEVGRILRYWAGAVGQMDLTEEAEHPLMNSTYTAEVGRIRLHRG' A
#
# COMPACT_ATOMS: atom_id res chain seq x y z
N MET A 1 -18.48 -0.45 -1.16
CA MET A 1 -17.12 -0.99 -0.97
C MET A 1 -16.11 0.01 -1.50
N ARG A 2 -14.96 0.15 -0.83
CA ARG A 2 -13.92 1.11 -1.20
C ARG A 2 -12.54 0.54 -0.90
N LEU A 3 -11.66 0.52 -1.88
CA LEU A 3 -10.23 0.30 -1.67
C LEU A 3 -9.55 1.66 -1.48
N THR A 4 -8.74 1.82 -0.45
CA THR A 4 -7.97 3.04 -0.16
C THR A 4 -6.52 2.66 0.10
N LEU A 5 -5.60 3.34 -0.57
CA LEU A 5 -4.17 3.19 -0.33
C LEU A 5 -3.65 4.54 0.16
N SER A 6 -3.07 4.57 1.36
CA SER A 6 -2.56 5.77 2.02
C SER A 6 -1.09 5.58 2.29
N ILE A 7 -0.26 6.53 1.83
CA ILE A 7 1.19 6.54 2.04
C ILE A 7 1.53 7.82 2.79
N ASP A 8 2.29 7.69 3.87
CA ASP A 8 2.89 8.82 4.58
C ASP A 8 4.18 9.20 3.86
N LEU A 9 4.16 10.31 3.12
CA LEU A 9 5.30 10.78 2.32
C LEU A 9 6.51 11.19 3.17
N ASP A 10 6.31 11.56 4.43
CA ASP A 10 7.39 11.91 5.35
C ASP A 10 8.12 10.66 5.89
N ALA A 11 7.47 9.49 5.81
CA ALA A 11 8.05 8.20 6.16
C ALA A 11 8.74 7.48 4.98
N VAL A 12 8.69 8.07 3.77
CA VAL A 12 9.29 7.49 2.55
C VAL A 12 10.75 7.92 2.42
N SER A 13 11.59 7.08 1.80
CA SER A 13 13.02 7.32 1.56
C SER A 13 13.32 8.63 0.81
N ASP A 14 14.61 8.99 0.74
CA ASP A 14 15.16 10.18 0.05
C ASP A 14 14.66 10.41 -1.39
N ASP A 15 14.16 9.38 -2.08
CA ASP A 15 13.39 9.51 -3.34
C ASP A 15 11.92 9.05 -3.16
N PRO A 16 11.01 9.96 -2.75
CA PRO A 16 9.60 9.63 -2.56
C PRO A 16 8.90 9.16 -3.84
N THR A 17 9.30 9.67 -5.00
CA THR A 17 8.63 9.35 -6.27
C THR A 17 8.94 7.91 -6.69
N ALA A 18 10.21 7.51 -6.63
CA ALA A 18 10.61 6.15 -6.96
C ALA A 18 9.96 5.14 -6.02
N GLU A 19 9.92 5.46 -4.72
CA GLU A 19 9.43 4.55 -3.69
C GLU A 19 7.90 4.42 -3.69
N VAL A 20 7.15 5.52 -3.84
CA VAL A 20 5.70 5.47 -4.07
C VAL A 20 5.39 4.67 -5.34
N GLY A 21 6.15 4.89 -6.42
CA GLY A 21 5.98 4.13 -7.67
C GLY A 21 6.22 2.62 -7.48
N ARG A 22 7.20 2.23 -6.67
CA ARG A 22 7.47 0.83 -6.32
C ARG A 22 6.30 0.22 -5.54
N ILE A 23 5.80 0.92 -4.53
CA ILE A 23 4.66 0.47 -3.71
C ILE A 23 3.42 0.26 -4.58
N LEU A 24 3.09 1.23 -5.44
CA LEU A 24 1.92 1.13 -6.33
C LEU A 24 2.04 -0.04 -7.32
N ARG A 25 3.22 -0.28 -7.91
CA ARG A 25 3.42 -1.42 -8.81
C ARG A 25 3.27 -2.77 -8.10
N TYR A 26 3.82 -2.89 -6.90
CA TYR A 26 3.68 -4.10 -6.09
C TYR A 26 2.20 -4.38 -5.77
N TRP A 27 1.49 -3.37 -5.27
CA TRP A 27 0.09 -3.53 -4.87
C TRP A 27 -0.87 -3.70 -6.03
N ALA A 28 -0.57 -3.14 -7.21
CA ALA A 28 -1.32 -3.44 -8.43
C ALA A 28 -1.29 -4.94 -8.77
N GLY A 29 -0.15 -5.62 -8.55
CA GLY A 29 -0.04 -7.07 -8.71
C GLY A 29 -0.75 -7.83 -7.58
N ALA A 30 -0.55 -7.43 -6.33
CA ALA A 30 -1.15 -8.10 -5.17
C ALA A 30 -2.69 -8.07 -5.18
N VAL A 31 -3.29 -6.93 -5.58
CA VAL A 31 -4.75 -6.77 -5.71
C VAL A 31 -5.37 -7.82 -6.65
N GLY A 32 -4.64 -8.27 -7.67
CA GLY A 32 -5.10 -9.34 -8.56
C GLY A 32 -5.30 -10.70 -7.90
N GLN A 33 -4.84 -10.87 -6.66
CA GLN A 33 -4.96 -12.10 -5.87
C GLN A 33 -5.82 -11.92 -4.61
N MET A 34 -6.36 -10.72 -4.35
CA MET A 34 -7.15 -10.42 -3.16
C MET A 34 -8.64 -10.69 -3.38
N ASP A 35 -9.35 -11.15 -2.34
CA ASP A 35 -10.80 -11.13 -2.33
C ASP A 35 -11.29 -9.71 -2.01
N LEU A 36 -11.80 -9.01 -3.03
CA LEU A 36 -12.30 -7.65 -2.88
C LEU A 36 -13.71 -7.57 -2.28
N THR A 37 -14.30 -8.68 -1.82
CA THR A 37 -15.61 -8.71 -1.17
C THR A 37 -15.54 -8.75 0.36
N GLU A 38 -14.35 -8.99 0.90
CA GLU A 38 -14.06 -9.03 2.34
C GLU A 38 -13.39 -7.74 2.81
N GLU A 39 -13.48 -7.42 4.10
CA GLU A 39 -12.66 -6.34 4.65
C GLU A 39 -11.22 -6.82 4.83
N ALA A 40 -10.27 -5.97 4.45
CA ALA A 40 -8.85 -6.28 4.54
C ALA A 40 -8.03 -5.02 4.82
N GLU A 41 -6.95 -5.17 5.59
CA GLU A 41 -5.96 -4.12 5.84
C GLU A 41 -4.57 -4.75 5.80
N HIS A 42 -3.66 -4.13 5.04
CA HIS A 42 -2.27 -4.57 4.96
C HIS A 42 -1.31 -3.39 5.04
N PRO A 43 -0.15 -3.55 5.71
CA PRO A 43 0.86 -2.50 5.78
C PRO A 43 1.57 -2.33 4.43
N LEU A 44 1.90 -1.09 4.09
CA LEU A 44 2.81 -0.75 3.01
C LEU A 44 4.20 -0.62 3.64
N MET A 45 5.16 -1.40 3.15
CA MET A 45 6.52 -1.39 3.68
C MET A 45 7.45 -0.60 2.76
N ASN A 46 8.46 0.04 3.34
CA ASN A 46 9.57 0.60 2.58
C ASN A 46 10.36 -0.50 1.83
N SER A 47 11.24 -0.10 0.92
CA SER A 47 11.97 -1.01 0.02
C SER A 47 12.88 -1.99 0.74
N THR A 48 13.35 -1.63 1.94
CA THR A 48 14.18 -2.47 2.80
C THR A 48 13.37 -3.34 3.75
N TYR A 49 12.03 -3.25 3.73
CA TYR A 49 11.11 -3.95 4.63
C TYR A 49 11.41 -3.73 6.12
N THR A 50 11.95 -2.56 6.47
CA THR A 50 12.32 -2.20 7.85
C THR A 50 11.31 -1.28 8.51
N ALA A 51 10.48 -0.57 7.73
CA ALA A 51 9.49 0.37 8.26
C ALA A 51 8.17 0.31 7.48
N GLU A 52 7.06 0.46 8.20
CA GLU A 52 5.75 0.74 7.63
C GLU A 52 5.68 2.21 7.19
N VAL A 53 5.19 2.45 5.98
CA VAL A 53 5.08 3.79 5.37
C VAL A 53 3.64 4.12 4.97
N GLY A 54 2.68 3.30 5.37
CA GLY A 54 1.28 3.48 5.01
C GLY A 54 0.49 2.18 5.03
N ARG A 55 -0.73 2.22 4.51
CA ARG A 55 -1.65 1.05 4.46
C ARG A 55 -2.48 1.00 3.19
N ILE A 56 -2.83 -0.21 2.78
CA ILE A 56 -3.94 -0.48 1.86
C ILE A 56 -5.10 -1.07 2.67
N ARG A 57 -6.31 -0.56 2.43
CA ARG A 57 -7.54 -0.90 3.16
C ARG A 57 -8.70 -1.12 2.22
N LEU A 58 -9.46 -2.17 2.46
CA LEU A 58 -10.73 -2.45 1.81
C LEU A 58 -11.86 -2.31 2.82
N HIS A 59 -12.69 -1.30 2.61
CA HIS A 59 -13.81 -0.96 3.47
C HIS A 59 -15.12 -1.51 2.90
N ARG A 60 -15.93 -2.17 3.74
CA ARG A 60 -17.37 -2.29 3.47
C ARG A 60 -18.04 -0.95 3.79
N GLY A 61 -19.02 -0.59 2.97
CA GLY A 61 -19.87 0.58 3.20
C GLY A 61 -21.09 0.18 4.00
#